data_AF-A0A0N0KSP4-F1
#
_entry.id   AF-A0A0N0KSP4-F1
#
_cell.length_a   1.000
_cell.length_b   1.000
_cell.length_c   1.000
_cell.angle_alpha   90.00
_cell.angle_beta   90.00
_cell.angle_gamma   90.00
#
_symmetry.space_group_name_H-M   'P 1'
#
loop_
_entity.id
_entity.type
_entity.pdbx_description
1 polymer ?
#
loop_
_entity_poly.entity_id
_entity_poly.type
_entity_poly.pdbx_seq_one_letter_code
_entity_poly.pdbx_strand_id
1 'polypeptide(L)'
;MLITVLESSRTTTDFYHKTIQRYEASIMSELFWAEYQSVLYPKSGTKQFNTGELTYESRGEQVVITCRVGARTFTFYYAQPLETPEIDTDEETD
;
A
#
# COMPACT_ATOMS: atom_id res chain seq x y z
N MET A 1 1.59 40.96 12.97
CA MET A 1 0.59 40.36 12.04
C MET A 1 1.20 39.82 10.74
N LEU A 2 2.53 39.90 10.52
CA LEU A 2 3.19 39.27 9.35
C LEU A 2 3.55 37.80 9.61
N ILE A 3 3.97 37.49 10.84
CA ILE A 3 4.40 36.15 11.28
C ILE A 3 3.25 35.13 11.17
N THR A 4 2.04 35.50 11.61
CA THR A 4 0.86 34.62 11.56
C THR A 4 0.41 34.28 10.13
N VAL A 5 0.55 35.20 9.17
CA VAL A 5 0.24 34.93 7.75
C VAL A 5 1.30 34.02 7.11
N LEU A 6 2.57 34.20 7.47
CA LEU A 6 3.68 33.36 7.01
C LEU A 6 3.63 31.95 7.64
N GLU A 7 3.20 31.83 8.88
CA GLU A 7 2.96 30.54 9.54
C GLU A 7 1.77 29.81 8.90
N SER A 8 0.69 30.54 8.60
CA SER A 8 -0.46 30.01 7.87
C SER A 8 -0.10 29.52 6.47
N SER A 9 0.74 30.26 5.74
CA SER A 9 1.17 29.86 4.39
C SER A 9 2.06 28.62 4.42
N ARG A 10 3.06 28.56 5.32
CA ARG A 10 3.92 27.38 5.49
C ARG A 10 3.11 26.14 5.87
N THR A 11 2.13 26.29 6.77
CA THR A 11 1.25 25.20 7.19
C THR A 11 0.37 24.71 6.03
N THR A 12 -0.17 25.64 5.24
CA THR A 12 -1.00 25.31 4.07
C THR A 12 -0.18 24.61 2.99
N THR A 13 1.03 25.08 2.72
CA THR A 13 1.95 24.45 1.77
C THR A 13 2.35 23.05 2.23
N ASP A 14 2.69 22.86 3.50
CA ASP A 14 3.03 21.52 4.01
C ASP A 14 1.83 20.56 3.92
N PHE A 15 0.64 21.04 4.26
CA PHE A 15 -0.60 20.28 4.12
C PHE A 15 -0.85 19.86 2.66
N TYR A 16 -0.68 20.78 1.71
CA TYR A 16 -0.83 20.50 0.29
C TYR A 16 0.13 19.40 -0.19
N HIS A 17 1.43 19.52 0.14
CA HIS A 17 2.42 18.51 -0.22
C HIS A 17 2.15 17.16 0.44
N LYS A 18 1.79 17.16 1.72
CA LYS A 18 1.42 15.93 2.45
C LYS A 18 0.22 15.25 1.81
N THR A 19 -0.74 16.04 1.35
CA THR A 19 -1.96 15.54 0.69
C THR A 19 -1.61 14.89 -0.64
N ILE A 20 -0.83 15.56 -1.51
CA ILE A 20 -0.36 14.97 -2.77
C ILE A 20 0.39 13.67 -2.53
N GLN A 21 1.37 13.68 -1.62
CA GLN A 21 2.19 12.49 -1.34
C GLN A 21 1.37 11.32 -0.79
N ARG A 22 0.30 11.61 -0.03
CA ARG A 22 -0.63 10.58 0.42
C ARG A 22 -1.43 9.98 -0.74
N TYR A 23 -1.89 10.81 -1.68
CA TYR A 23 -2.59 10.34 -2.87
C TYR A 23 -1.67 9.49 -3.75
N GLU A 24 -0.44 9.94 -4.00
CA GLU A 24 0.57 9.18 -4.73
C GLU A 24 0.82 7.81 -4.08
N ALA A 25 1.00 7.79 -2.76
CA ALA A 25 1.20 6.56 -2.01
C ALA A 25 -0.01 5.60 -2.08
N SER A 26 -1.24 6.12 -2.06
CA SER A 26 -2.48 5.32 -2.21
C SER A 26 -2.58 4.71 -3.60
N ILE A 27 -2.32 5.49 -4.64
CA ILE A 27 -2.35 5.00 -6.02
C ILE A 27 -1.28 3.92 -6.21
N MET A 28 -0.07 4.12 -5.70
CA MET A 28 1.00 3.12 -5.73
C MET A 28 0.58 1.81 -5.05
N SER A 29 -0.04 1.88 -3.87
CA SER A 29 -0.45 0.69 -3.14
C SER A 29 -1.59 -0.05 -3.84
N GLU A 30 -2.55 0.67 -4.41
CA GLU A 30 -3.68 0.08 -5.16
C GLU A 30 -3.21 -0.59 -6.45
N LEU A 31 -2.33 0.06 -7.23
CA LEU A 31 -1.76 -0.51 -8.45
C LEU A 31 -0.95 -1.77 -8.14
N PHE A 32 -0.12 -1.73 -7.10
CA PHE A 32 0.63 -2.91 -6.67
C PHE A 32 -0.31 -4.02 -6.19
N TRP A 33 -1.33 -3.70 -5.40
CA TRP A 33 -2.26 -4.69 -4.87
C TRP A 33 -3.02 -5.43 -5.98
N ALA A 34 -3.51 -4.72 -7.00
CA ALA A 34 -4.18 -5.32 -8.14
C ALA A 34 -3.27 -6.32 -8.89
N GLU A 35 -1.99 -5.98 -9.04
CA GLU A 35 -1.01 -6.88 -9.64
C GLU A 35 -0.64 -8.03 -8.71
N TYR A 36 -0.53 -7.77 -7.41
CA TYR A 36 -0.24 -8.77 -6.38
C TYR A 36 -1.29 -9.88 -6.35
N GLN A 37 -2.56 -9.57 -6.61
CA GLN A 37 -3.63 -10.56 -6.69
C GLN A 37 -3.56 -11.47 -7.91
N SER A 38 -2.90 -11.03 -9.00
CA SER A 38 -2.84 -11.78 -10.26
C SER A 38 -1.54 -12.58 -10.45
N VAL A 39 -0.52 -12.30 -9.65
CA VAL A 39 0.81 -12.91 -9.77
C VAL A 39 1.23 -13.52 -8.44
N LEU A 40 1.91 -14.67 -8.49
CA LEU A 40 2.52 -15.26 -7.29
C LEU A 40 3.75 -14.45 -6.87
N TYR A 41 3.57 -13.53 -5.93
CA TYR A 41 4.67 -12.75 -5.36
C TYR A 41 5.37 -13.50 -4.20
N PRO A 42 6.68 -13.27 -3.99
CA PRO A 42 7.37 -13.78 -2.80
C PRO A 42 6.81 -13.13 -1.53
N LYS A 43 7.06 -13.73 -0.36
CA LYS A 43 6.53 -13.26 0.93
C LYS A 43 6.87 -11.81 1.26
N SER A 44 7.97 -11.26 0.75
CA SER A 44 8.29 -9.85 0.88
C SER A 44 9.11 -9.37 -0.29
N GLY A 45 9.16 -8.06 -0.50
CA GLY A 45 9.93 -7.49 -1.59
C GLY A 45 9.84 -5.97 -1.68
N THR A 46 10.41 -5.45 -2.76
CA THR A 46 10.46 -4.02 -3.04
C THR A 46 10.18 -3.78 -4.52
N LYS A 47 9.40 -2.73 -4.81
CA LYS A 47 9.04 -2.29 -6.15
C LYS A 47 9.27 -0.80 -6.28
N GLN A 48 9.92 -0.39 -7.35
CA GLN A 48 10.14 1.03 -7.64
C GLN A 48 9.05 1.59 -8.54
N PHE A 49 8.61 2.79 -8.21
CA PHE A 49 7.71 3.63 -9.00
C PHE A 49 8.42 4.95 -9.32
N ASN A 50 7.93 5.66 -10.33
CA ASN A 50 8.47 6.98 -10.70
C ASN A 50 8.36 8.00 -9.56
N THR A 51 7.36 7.84 -8.70
CA THR A 51 7.03 8.73 -7.58
C THR A 51 7.66 8.31 -6.25
N GLY A 52 8.23 7.10 -6.15
CA GLY A 52 8.77 6.59 -4.90
C GLY A 52 9.00 5.08 -4.88
N GLU A 53 9.24 4.56 -3.69
CA GLU A 53 9.53 3.15 -3.44
C GLU A 53 8.37 2.50 -2.68
N LEU A 54 8.01 1.27 -3.04
CA LEU A 54 7.05 0.45 -2.33
C LEU A 54 7.75 -0.80 -1.80
N THR A 55 7.62 -1.06 -0.51
CA THR A 55 8.02 -2.32 0.12
C THR A 55 6.78 -3.06 0.59
N TYR A 56 6.81 -4.38 0.56
CA TYR A 56 5.68 -5.18 0.99
C TYR A 56 6.10 -6.43 1.74
N GLU A 57 5.21 -6.90 2.62
CA GLU A 57 5.40 -8.11 3.41
C GLU A 57 4.05 -8.82 3.64
N SER A 58 3.99 -10.09 3.26
CA SER A 58 2.88 -11.02 3.49
C SER A 58 2.98 -11.60 4.90
N ARG A 59 1.97 -11.34 5.73
CA ARG A 59 1.88 -11.76 7.13
C ARG A 59 0.67 -12.67 7.34
N GLY A 60 0.69 -13.84 6.71
CA GLY A 60 -0.46 -14.76 6.71
C GLY A 60 -1.63 -14.13 5.96
N GLU A 61 -2.71 -13.83 6.66
CA GLU A 61 -3.98 -13.34 6.10
C GLU A 61 -3.95 -11.88 5.61
N GLN A 62 -2.80 -11.19 5.68
CA GLN A 62 -2.69 -9.81 5.24
C GLN A 62 -1.37 -9.53 4.51
N VAL A 63 -1.40 -8.55 3.61
CA VAL A 63 -0.20 -7.93 3.05
C VAL A 63 -0.09 -6.52 3.61
N VAL A 64 1.06 -6.24 4.19
CA VAL A 64 1.45 -4.90 4.64
C VAL A 64 2.25 -4.27 3.52
N ILE A 65 1.78 -3.12 3.04
CA ILE A 65 2.43 -2.35 1.99
C ILE A 65 2.91 -1.03 2.59
N THR A 66 4.18 -0.72 2.41
CA THR A 66 4.80 0.53 2.88
C THR A 66 5.36 1.31 1.69
N CYS A 67 4.73 2.45 1.40
CA CYS A 67 5.10 3.36 0.33
C CYS A 67 5.93 4.53 0.89
N ARG A 68 7.10 4.77 0.31
CA ARG A 68 7.95 5.93 0.58
C ARG A 68 7.86 6.91 -0.59
N VAL A 69 7.30 8.09 -0.32
CA VAL A 69 7.15 9.18 -1.30
C VAL A 69 7.88 10.41 -0.77
N GLY A 70 9.00 10.76 -1.41
CA GLY A 70 9.92 11.78 -0.92
C GLY A 70 10.46 11.45 0.48
N ALA A 71 10.23 12.36 1.43
CA ALA A 71 10.65 12.20 2.83
C ALA A 71 9.59 11.52 3.73
N ARG A 72 8.45 11.12 3.16
CA ARG A 72 7.32 10.57 3.93
C ARG A 72 7.09 9.11 3.61
N THR A 73 6.59 8.39 4.61
CA THR A 73 6.26 6.99 4.53
C THR A 73 4.80 6.80 4.92
N PHE A 74 4.09 5.99 4.15
CA PHE A 74 2.69 5.64 4.35
C PHE A 74 2.54 4.12 4.33
N THR A 75 1.74 3.58 5.24
CA THR A 75 1.51 2.14 5.36
C THR A 75 0.04 1.82 5.12
N PHE A 76 -0.19 0.77 4.33
CA PHE A 76 -1.49 0.27 3.93
C PHE A 76 -1.57 -1.23 4.24
N TYR A 77 -2.78 -1.71 4.56
CA TYR A 77 -3.04 -3.09 4.96
C TYR A 77 -4.12 -3.65 4.05
N TYR A 78 -3.85 -4.78 3.43
CA TYR A 78 -4.79 -5.47 2.55
C TYR A 78 -5.00 -6.89 3.05
N ALA A 79 -6.25 -7.32 3.18
CA ALA A 79 -6.58 -8.69 3.52
C ALA A 79 -6.32 -9.60 2.31
N GLN A 80 -5.61 -10.71 2.52
CA GLN A 80 -5.57 -11.77 1.52
C GLN A 80 -6.88 -12.56 1.60
N PRO A 81 -7.49 -12.90 0.45
CA PRO A 81 -8.60 -13.84 0.46
C PRO A 81 -8.11 -15.16 1.06
N LEU A 82 -8.89 -15.71 2.00
CA LEU A 82 -8.67 -17.05 2.53
C LEU A 82 -8.67 -18.03 1.35
N GLU A 83 -7.63 -18.83 1.20
CA GLU A 83 -7.67 -19.99 0.30
C GLU A 83 -8.89 -20.82 0.71
N THR A 84 -9.88 -20.90 -0.17
CA THR A 84 -11.00 -21.83 0.03
C THR A 84 -10.39 -23.22 0.17
N PRO A 85 -10.61 -23.94 1.28
CA PRO A 85 -10.10 -25.30 1.38
C PRO A 85 -10.67 -26.09 0.20
N GLU A 86 -9.79 -26.77 -0.54
CA GLU A 86 -10.20 -27.78 -1.50
C GLU A 86 -11.08 -28.76 -0.72
N ILE A 87 -12.37 -28.79 -1.04
CA ILE A 87 -13.26 -29.82 -0.53
C ILE A 87 -12.84 -31.07 -1.27
N ASP A 88 -12.01 -31.87 -0.61
CA ASP A 88 -11.64 -33.21 -1.06
C ASP A 88 -12.95 -34.00 -1.15
N THR A 89 -13.47 -34.11 -2.37
CA THR A 89 -14.71 -34.86 -2.64
C THR A 89 -14.30 -36.24 -3.13
N ASP A 90 -13.49 -36.91 -2.32
CA ASP A 90 -13.33 -38.35 -2.38
C ASP A 90 -14.27 -38.97 -1.34
N GLU A 91 -14.93 -40.05 -1.74
CA GLU A 91 -16.04 -40.79 -1.08
C GLU A 91 -17.44 -40.25 -1.46
N GLU A 92 -18.29 -40.97 -2.19
CA GLU A 92 -18.56 -42.41 -2.11
C GLU A 92 -19.07 -42.92 -3.48
N THR A 93 -18.38 -43.90 -4.06
CA THR A 93 -18.93 -44.77 -5.10
C THR A 93 -19.29 -46.08 -4.41
N ASP A 94 -20.59 -46.34 -4.19
CA ASP A 94 -21.25 -47.64 -4.42
C ASP A 94 -22.78 -47.51 -4.29
#